data_AF-A0A803TXH1-F1
#
_entry.id   AF-A0A803TXH1-F1
#
_cell.length_a   1.000
_cell.length_b   1.000
_cell.length_c   1.000
_cell.angle_alpha   90.00
_cell.angle_beta   90.00
_cell.angle_gamma   90.00
#
_symmetry.space_group_name_H-M   'P 1'
#
loop_
_entity.id
_entity.type
_entity.pdbx_description
1 polymer ?
#
loop_
_entity_poly.entity_id
_entity_poly.type
_entity_poly.pdbx_seq_one_letter_code
_entity_poly.pdbx_strand_id
1 'polypeptide(L)' 'MALWTREAVLALYRALLRQGRGLRYTDRQFYFNSIRQEFRKNQNLENLEEKERQLEKGQAFLQSKLGGLV' A
#
# COMPACT_ATOMS: atom_id res chain seq x y z
N MET A 1 -2.11 13.89 -9.66
CA MET A 1 -1.68 14.13 -8.26
C MET A 1 -2.73 13.54 -7.34
N ALA A 2 -2.40 12.51 -6.58
CA ALA A 2 -3.31 11.91 -5.63
C ALA A 2 -3.33 12.76 -4.36
N LEU A 3 -4.47 13.41 -4.07
CA LEU A 3 -4.59 14.23 -2.87
C LEU A 3 -4.49 13.35 -1.64
N TRP A 4 -3.58 13.68 -0.73
CA TRP A 4 -3.45 12.92 0.52
C TRP A 4 -4.67 13.14 1.41
N THR A 5 -5.45 12.08 1.61
CA THR A 5 -6.56 12.06 2.57
C THR A 5 -6.51 10.78 3.39
N ARG A 6 -6.97 10.83 4.64
CA ARG A 6 -7.04 9.65 5.52
C ARG A 6 -7.87 8.53 4.90
N GLU A 7 -8.95 8.89 4.20
CA GLU A 7 -9.81 7.94 3.52
C GLU A 7 -9.10 7.25 2.34
N ALA A 8 -8.35 8.01 1.53
CA ALA A 8 -7.56 7.45 0.42
C ALA A 8 -6.51 6.45 0.93
N VAL A 9 -5.82 6.77 2.03
CA VAL A 9 -4.83 5.87 2.65
C VAL A 9 -5.50 4.57 3.13
N LEU A 10 -6.62 4.66 3.84
CA LEU A 10 -7.33 3.48 4.34
C LEU A 10 -7.95 2.64 3.20
N ALA A 11 -8.45 3.30 2.15
CA ALA A 11 -8.98 2.63 0.96
C ALA A 11 -7.86 1.86 0.25
N LEU A 12 -6.69 2.48 0.05
CA LEU A 12 -5.52 1.85 -0.53
C LEU A 12 -5.05 0.64 0.30
N TYR A 13 -4.94 0.79 1.62
CA TYR A 13 -4.56 -0.29 2.52
C TYR A 13 -5.51 -1.50 2.38
N ARG A 14 -6.82 -1.26 2.40
CA ARG A 14 -7.84 -2.32 2.22
C ARG A 14 -7.75 -2.97 0.84
N ALA A 15 -7.51 -2.17 -0.21
CA ALA A 15 -7.39 -2.67 -1.58
C ALA A 15 -6.18 -3.61 -1.74
N LEU A 16 -5.02 -3.23 -1.20
CA LEU A 16 -3.80 -4.06 -1.21
C LEU A 16 -4.03 -5.38 -0.48
N LEU A 17 -4.63 -5.34 0.72
CA LEU A 17 -4.96 -6.57 1.46
C LEU A 17 -5.95 -7.47 0.70
N ARG A 18 -6.94 -6.87 0.02
CA ARG A 18 -7.91 -7.63 -0.78
C ARG A 18 -7.23 -8.29 -1.98
N GLN A 19 -6.36 -7.57 -2.68
CA GLN A 19 -5.64 -8.11 -3.83
C GLN A 19 -4.64 -9.20 -3.40
N GLY A 20 -3.96 -9.01 -2.26
CA GLY A 20 -3.05 -9.99 -1.66
C GLY A 20 -3.69 -11.32 -1.26
N ARG A 21 -5.02 -11.39 -1.10
CA ARG A 21 -5.73 -12.67 -0.90
C ARG A 21 -5.70 -13.55 -2.15
N GLY A 22 -5.53 -12.96 -3.33
CA GLY A 22 -5.40 -13.66 -4.60
C GLY A 22 -4.00 -14.21 -4.89
N LEU A 23 -3.02 -13.93 -4.03
CA LEU A 23 -1.65 -14.45 -4.17
C LEU A 23 -1.63 -15.96 -3.91
N ARG A 24 -1.08 -16.68 -4.89
CA ARG A 24 -1.00 -18.14 -4.96
C ARG A 24 0.39 -18.66 -4.64
N TYR A 25 1.44 -18.01 -5.12
CA TYR A 25 2.81 -18.54 -5.02
C TYR A 25 3.66 -17.87 -3.94
N THR A 26 3.26 -16.69 -3.49
CA THR A 26 3.94 -15.95 -2.43
C THR A 26 3.35 -16.24 -1.04
N ASP A 27 4.19 -16.19 -0.01
CA ASP A 27 3.74 -16.29 1.38
C ASP A 27 2.87 -15.08 1.72
N ARG A 28 1.58 -15.33 1.83
CA ARG A 28 0.58 -14.31 2.15
C ARG A 28 0.81 -13.67 3.52
N GLN A 29 1.29 -14.44 4.49
CA GLN A 29 1.52 -13.92 5.83
C GLN A 29 2.70 -12.95 5.82
N PHE A 30 3.77 -13.29 5.09
CA PHE A 30 4.88 -12.38 4.85
C PHE A 30 4.39 -11.10 4.14
N TYR A 31 3.64 -11.24 3.04
CA TYR A 31 3.08 -10.11 2.32
C TYR A 31 2.25 -9.18 3.22
N PHE A 32 1.30 -9.72 3.99
CA PHE A 32 0.47 -8.90 4.89
C PHE A 32 1.29 -8.21 5.98
N ASN A 33 2.32 -8.88 6.51
CA ASN A 33 3.22 -8.29 7.49
C ASN A 33 4.05 -7.15 6.87
N SER A 34 4.58 -7.33 5.66
CA SER A 34 5.32 -6.29 4.94
C SER A 34 4.45 -5.05 4.67
N ILE A 35 3.20 -5.24 4.22
CA ILE A 35 2.26 -4.12 4.01
C ILE A 35 1.99 -3.38 5.33
N ARG A 36 1.75 -4.11 6.43
CA ARG A 36 1.55 -3.48 7.75
C ARG A 36 2.77 -2.69 8.21
N GLN A 37 3.97 -3.23 8.03
CA GLN A 37 5.21 -2.57 8.40
C GLN A 37 5.45 -1.30 7.60
N GLU A 38 5.25 -1.32 6.29
CA GLU A 38 5.43 -0.15 5.42
C GLU A 38 4.47 0.99 5.81
N PHE A 39 3.19 0.67 6.03
CA PHE A 39 2.22 1.67 6.49
C PHE A 39 2.54 2.20 7.89
N ARG A 40 2.97 1.33 8.82
CA ARG A 40 3.32 1.74 10.18
C ARG A 40 4.57 2.62 10.21
N LYS A 41 5.57 2.33 9.38
CA LYS A 41 6.78 3.16 9.24
C LYS A 41 6.43 4.58 8.77
N ASN A 42 5.46 4.68 7.85
CA ASN A 42 5.08 5.94 7.21
C ASN A 42 3.93 6.68 7.94
N GLN A 43 3.39 6.15 9.03
CA GLN A 43 2.29 6.76 9.80
C GLN A 43 2.66 8.11 10.42
N ASN A 44 3.91 8.26 10.83
CA ASN A 44 4.40 9.45 11.53
C ASN A 44 5.13 10.42 10.60
N LEU A 45 4.97 10.29 9.28
CA LEU A 45 5.49 11.29 8.35
C LEU A 45 4.81 12.63 8.66
N GLU A 46 5.59 13.69 8.76
CA GLU A 46 5.07 15.04 9.02
C GLU A 46 4.91 15.81 7.70
N ASN A 47 5.86 15.63 6.78
CA ASN A 47 5.88 16.31 5.48
C ASN A 47 4.74 15.83 4.56
N LEU A 48 3.97 16.80 4.03
CA LEU A 48 2.86 16.54 3.12
C LEU A 48 3.31 16.00 1.76
N GLU A 49 4.43 16.49 1.22
CA GLU A 49 4.94 16.02 -0.08
C GLU A 49 5.36 14.55 -0.01
N GLU A 50 5.96 14.13 1.10
CA GLU A 50 6.34 12.73 1.32
C GLU A 50 5.11 11.84 1.45
N LYS A 51 4.08 12.32 2.16
CA LYS A 51 2.80 11.63 2.28
C LYS A 51 2.15 11.39 0.91
N GLU A 52 2.13 12.40 0.06
CA GLU A 52 1.59 12.31 -1.31
C GLU A 52 2.40 11.34 -2.17
N ARG A 53 3.75 11.43 -2.13
CA ARG A 53 4.62 10.49 -2.84
C ARG A 53 4.41 9.04 -2.41
N GLN A 54 4.27 8.78 -1.11
CA GLN A 54 4.02 7.42 -0.61
C GLN A 54 2.65 6.90 -1.03
N LEU A 55 1.63 7.77 -1.02
CA LEU A 55 0.29 7.43 -1.52
C LEU A 55 0.33 7.08 -3.01
N GLU A 56 0.99 7.90 -3.82
CA GLU A 56 1.14 7.70 -5.26
C GLU A 56 1.93 6.41 -5.57
N LYS A 57 3.03 6.16 -4.87
CA LYS A 57 3.79 4.90 -4.93
C LYS A 57 2.88 3.69 -4.68
N GLY A 58 2.07 3.75 -3.61
CA GLY A 58 1.17 2.66 -3.25
C GLY A 58 0.05 2.45 -4.27
N GLN A 59 -0.49 3.53 -4.85
CA GLN A 59 -1.48 3.44 -5.93
C GLN A 59 -0.87 2.82 -7.19
N ALA A 60 0.34 3.22 -7.58
CA ALA A 60 1.05 2.62 -8.70
C ALA A 60 1.34 1.12 -8.47
N PHE A 61 1.71 0.74 -7.24
CA PHE A 61 1.89 -0.66 -6.85
C PHE A 61 0.58 -1.48 -6.98
N LEU A 62 -0.55 -0.92 -6.58
CA LEU A 62 -1.86 -1.55 -6.75
C LEU A 62 -2.26 -1.70 -8.23
N GLN A 63 -2.05 -0.65 -9.03
CA GLN A 63 -2.39 -0.62 -10.46
C GLN A 63 -1.52 -1.61 -11.27
N SER A 64 -0.25 -1.75 -10.91
CA SER A 64 0.68 -2.71 -11.51
C SER A 64 0.46 -4.17 -11.05
N LYS A 65 -0.70 -4.48 -10.43
CA LYS A 65 -1.01 -5.81 -9.86
C LYS A 65 0.07 -6.25 -8.87
N LEU A 66 0.29 -5.44 -7.84
CA LEU A 66 1.28 -5.70 -6.80
C LEU A 66 2.72 -5.79 -7.33
N GLY A 67 3.04 -5.08 -8.40
CA GLY A 67 4.37 -5.14 -9.03
C GLY A 67 4.71 -6.52 -9.61
N GLY A 68 3.70 -7.31 -10.00
CA GLY A 68 3.90 -8.64 -10.58
C GLY A 68 3.98 -9.78 -9.57
N LEU A 69 3.61 -9.58 -8.31
CA LEU A 69 3.47 -10.67 -7.36
C LEU A 69 2.32 -11.60 -7.77
N VAL A 70 2.56 -12.91 -7.72
CA VAL A 70 1.61 -13.98 -8.09
C VAL A 70 1.45 -14.97 -6.95
#